data_AF-A0A6B0RZG9-F1
#
_entry.id   AF-A0A6B0RZG9-F1
#
_cell.length_a   1.000
_cell.length_b   1.000
_cell.length_c   1.000
_cell.angle_alpha   90.00
_cell.angle_beta   90.00
_cell.angle_gamma   90.00
#
_symmetry.space_group_name_H-M   'P 1'
#
loop_
_entity.id
_entity.type
_entity.pdbx_description
1 polymer ?
#
loop_
_entity_poly.entity_id
_entity_poly.type
_entity_poly.pdbx_seq_one_letter_code
_entity_poly.pdbx_strand_id
1 'polypeptide(L)'
;MAKQYDVLFRLLLIGDSGVGKTCLLCRFTDNEFHSSHISTIGVDFKMKTIEVDGIKVRIQIWDTAGQERYQTITKQYYRRAQGIFLVYDISSERSYQHIMKWVSDVDEYAPEGVQKILIGNKADEEQKRQVGREQGQQLAREYGMDFYETSACTNLNIKESFTRLTELVLQAHKKELEGLRTRANHELALAELEEDEGKPEGLANSSKTCWGSGRETLGLRLYGLRSRIRGATAGESGKGFPPHLGTTTRDFTQLNELQCRFPRRLVVLGFPCNQFGHQENCQNEEILNSLKYVRPGGGFQPTFTLVQKCDVNGQNEHPVFAYLKDKLPYPYDDPFSLMTDPKFIIWSPVRRSDVSWNFEKFLIGPEGEPFRRYSRTFQTINIEPDIKRLLKVAI
;
A
#
# COMPACT_ATOMS: atom_id res chain seq x y z
N MET A 1 -16.86 -24.68 3.42
CA MET A 1 -15.47 -25.14 3.69
C MET A 1 -15.11 -24.69 5.10
N ALA A 2 -14.58 -25.59 5.93
CA ALA A 2 -14.19 -25.26 7.30
C ALA A 2 -13.12 -24.14 7.32
N LYS A 3 -13.19 -23.24 8.31
CA LYS A 3 -12.21 -22.17 8.48
C LYS A 3 -10.85 -22.81 8.76
N GLN A 4 -9.88 -22.64 7.86
CA GLN A 4 -8.56 -23.32 7.95
C GLN A 4 -7.64 -22.70 9.02
N TYR A 5 -8.01 -21.54 9.57
CA TYR A 5 -7.30 -20.79 10.59
C TYR A 5 -8.28 -19.92 11.39
N ASP A 6 -7.90 -19.56 12.60
CA ASP A 6 -8.71 -18.76 13.53
C ASP A 6 -8.52 -17.27 13.29
N VAL A 7 -7.24 -16.84 13.22
CA VAL A 7 -6.79 -15.45 13.08
C VAL A 7 -5.71 -15.31 12.00
N LEU A 8 -5.61 -14.11 11.43
CA LEU A 8 -4.64 -13.75 10.39
C LEU A 8 -3.79 -12.57 10.86
N PHE A 9 -2.47 -12.73 10.89
CA PHE A 9 -1.55 -11.66 11.25
C PHE A 9 -0.60 -11.29 10.11
N ARG A 10 -0.24 -10.01 10.03
CA ARG A 10 0.68 -9.44 9.04
C ARG A 10 1.98 -9.05 9.71
N LEU A 11 3.06 -9.72 9.30
CA LEU A 11 4.41 -9.46 9.74
C LEU A 11 5.23 -8.83 8.61
N LEU A 12 6.20 -8.01 8.97
CA LEU A 12 7.09 -7.32 8.03
C LEU A 12 8.55 -7.57 8.42
N LEU A 13 9.39 -7.89 7.44
CA LEU A 13 10.85 -7.96 7.60
C LEU A 13 11.46 -6.68 7.05
N ILE A 14 12.18 -5.92 7.87
CA ILE A 14 12.93 -4.71 7.46
C ILE A 14 14.39 -4.79 7.90
N GLY A 15 15.25 -4.02 7.25
CA GLY A 15 16.70 -4.06 7.45
C GLY A 15 17.46 -3.89 6.14
N ASP A 16 18.77 -3.68 6.22
CA ASP A 16 19.62 -3.39 5.07
C ASP A 16 19.66 -4.49 4.01
N SER A 17 20.15 -4.16 2.83
CA SER A 17 20.33 -5.13 1.75
C SER A 17 21.40 -6.13 2.15
N GLY A 18 21.15 -7.42 1.89
CA GLY A 18 22.10 -8.50 2.17
C GLY A 18 22.24 -8.95 3.63
N VAL A 19 21.45 -8.39 4.55
CA VAL A 19 21.39 -8.88 5.94
C VAL A 19 20.72 -10.26 6.08
N GLY A 20 20.05 -10.73 5.03
CA GLY A 20 19.48 -12.09 4.95
C GLY A 20 17.99 -12.22 5.29
N LYS A 21 17.19 -11.15 5.14
CA LYS A 21 15.72 -11.16 5.35
C LYS A 21 15.00 -12.25 4.54
N THR A 22 15.29 -12.32 3.24
CA THR A 22 14.73 -13.35 2.35
C THR A 22 15.14 -14.76 2.77
N CYS A 23 16.39 -14.95 3.20
CA CYS A 23 16.87 -16.25 3.68
C CYS A 23 16.17 -16.66 4.98
N LEU A 24 15.94 -15.71 5.90
CA LEU A 24 15.15 -15.95 7.11
C LEU A 24 13.73 -16.38 6.75
N LEU A 25 13.08 -15.69 5.80
CA LEU A 25 11.74 -16.00 5.35
C LEU A 25 11.66 -17.41 4.73
N CYS A 26 12.50 -17.70 3.74
CA CYS A 26 12.52 -19.00 3.07
C CYS A 26 12.85 -20.13 4.04
N ARG A 27 13.78 -19.92 4.98
CA ARG A 27 14.10 -20.91 6.00
C ARG A 27 12.90 -21.17 6.91
N PHE A 28 12.21 -20.13 7.33
CA PHE A 28 11.01 -20.29 8.15
C PHE A 28 9.87 -20.97 7.39
N THR A 29 9.62 -20.62 6.13
CA THR A 29 8.44 -21.13 5.40
C THR A 29 8.67 -22.51 4.81
N ASP A 30 9.78 -22.69 4.10
CA ASP A 30 10.05 -23.84 3.22
C ASP A 30 11.12 -24.77 3.80
N ASN A 31 11.79 -24.36 4.89
CA ASN A 31 12.95 -25.04 5.46
C ASN A 31 14.11 -25.18 4.46
N GLU A 32 14.24 -24.23 3.52
CA GLU A 32 15.30 -24.19 2.51
C GLU A 32 16.28 -23.04 2.77
N PHE A 33 17.51 -23.20 2.29
CA PHE A 33 18.52 -22.14 2.27
C PHE A 33 19.26 -22.15 0.94
N HIS A 34 19.33 -20.97 0.34
CA HIS A 34 20.06 -20.73 -0.90
C HIS A 34 21.21 -19.76 -0.59
N SER A 35 22.44 -20.16 -0.92
CA SER A 35 23.63 -19.33 -0.72
C SER A 35 23.76 -18.22 -1.76
N SER A 36 23.03 -18.31 -2.88
CA SER A 36 23.06 -17.31 -3.94
C SER A 36 22.36 -16.02 -3.48
N HIS A 37 23.14 -14.96 -3.36
CA HIS A 37 22.63 -13.63 -3.01
C HIS A 37 21.96 -12.98 -4.24
N ILE A 38 20.70 -13.31 -4.48
CA ILE A 38 19.84 -12.57 -5.41
C ILE A 38 19.20 -11.41 -4.63
N SER A 39 19.43 -10.18 -5.07
CA SER A 39 18.83 -9.02 -4.40
C SER A 39 17.32 -9.01 -4.62
N THR A 40 16.55 -8.93 -3.54
CA THR A 40 15.08 -8.81 -3.63
C THR A 40 14.72 -7.51 -4.33
N ILE A 41 13.98 -7.61 -5.44
CA ILE A 41 13.44 -6.45 -6.16
C ILE A 41 12.02 -6.22 -5.64
N GLY A 42 11.79 -5.10 -4.95
CA GLY A 42 10.49 -4.74 -4.41
C GLY A 42 10.15 -5.46 -3.09
N VAL A 43 8.95 -6.04 -2.99
CA VAL A 43 8.47 -6.74 -1.78
C VAL A 43 7.92 -8.09 -2.20
N ASP A 44 8.45 -9.16 -1.59
CA ASP A 44 7.97 -10.52 -1.76
C ASP A 44 7.07 -10.93 -0.58
N PHE A 45 6.28 -11.98 -0.77
CA PHE A 45 5.23 -12.36 0.15
C PHE A 45 5.12 -13.87 0.30
N LYS A 46 5.15 -14.34 1.56
CA LYS A 46 4.83 -15.73 1.89
C LYS A 46 3.82 -15.84 3.02
N MET A 47 3.17 -17.00 3.06
CA MET A 47 2.22 -17.35 4.11
C MET A 47 2.63 -18.64 4.80
N LYS A 48 2.42 -18.69 6.12
CA LYS A 48 2.55 -19.91 6.91
C LYS A 48 1.50 -19.93 8.02
N THR A 49 0.87 -21.07 8.23
CA THR A 49 -0.01 -21.28 9.39
C THR A 49 0.80 -21.96 10.48
N ILE A 50 0.80 -21.38 11.67
CA ILE A 50 1.37 -21.98 12.88
C ILE A 50 0.30 -22.07 13.97
N GLU A 51 0.55 -22.88 14.99
CA GLU A 51 -0.32 -22.99 16.14
C GLU A 51 0.36 -22.37 17.35
N VAL A 52 -0.32 -21.42 18.01
CA VAL A 52 0.16 -20.69 19.18
C VAL A 52 -0.94 -20.70 20.23
N ASP A 53 -0.67 -21.21 21.44
CA ASP A 53 -1.66 -21.38 22.52
C ASP A 53 -2.94 -22.12 22.08
N GLY A 54 -2.81 -23.11 21.19
CA GLY A 54 -3.94 -23.86 20.61
C GLY A 54 -4.76 -23.08 19.57
N ILE A 55 -4.34 -21.86 19.21
CA ILE A 55 -4.97 -21.02 18.18
C ILE A 55 -4.19 -21.19 16.86
N LYS A 56 -4.89 -21.51 15.77
CA LYS A 56 -4.29 -21.60 14.44
C LYS A 56 -4.16 -20.20 13.84
N VAL A 57 -2.95 -19.68 13.87
CA VAL A 57 -2.60 -18.36 13.35
C VAL A 57 -2.05 -18.49 11.95
N ARG A 58 -2.73 -17.88 10.97
CA ARG A 58 -2.17 -17.71 9.62
C ARG A 58 -1.34 -16.43 9.59
N ILE A 59 -0.07 -16.56 9.27
CA ILE A 59 0.86 -15.43 9.21
C ILE A 59 1.09 -15.07 7.73
N GLN A 60 0.98 -13.79 7.44
CA GLN A 60 1.33 -13.12 6.20
C GLN A 60 2.65 -12.40 6.41
N ILE A 61 3.73 -12.85 5.80
CA ILE A 61 5.06 -12.26 6.00
C ILE A 61 5.47 -11.56 4.71
N TRP A 62 5.72 -10.25 4.84
CA TRP A 62 6.22 -9.41 3.76
C TRP A 62 7.73 -9.28 3.89
N ASP A 63 8.47 -9.75 2.88
CA ASP A 63 9.91 -9.57 2.77
C ASP A 63 10.21 -8.35 1.91
N THR A 64 10.99 -7.42 2.45
CA THR A 64 11.23 -6.12 1.81
C THR A 64 12.63 -6.06 1.21
N ALA A 65 12.77 -5.39 0.07
CA ALA A 65 14.08 -5.05 -0.43
C ALA A 65 14.81 -4.16 0.57
N GLY A 66 15.99 -4.59 1.03
CA GLY A 66 16.78 -3.84 2.00
C GLY A 66 17.57 -2.68 1.41
N GLN A 67 17.40 -2.40 0.13
CA GLN A 67 18.09 -1.30 -0.52
C GLN A 67 17.37 0.00 -0.18
N GLU A 68 18.13 1.01 0.25
CA GLU A 68 17.68 2.35 0.58
C GLU A 68 16.87 3.00 -0.55
N ARG A 69 17.13 2.59 -1.81
CA ARG A 69 16.38 3.00 -3.01
C ARG A 69 14.91 2.55 -3.04
N TYR A 70 14.50 1.62 -2.18
CA TYR A 70 13.13 1.08 -2.08
C TYR A 70 12.37 1.49 -0.81
N GLN A 71 12.93 2.38 0.03
CA GLN A 71 12.32 2.82 1.30
C GLN A 71 10.89 3.38 1.14
N THR A 72 10.56 3.97 0.00
CA THR A 72 9.19 4.46 -0.30
C THR A 72 8.19 3.32 -0.54
N ILE A 73 8.62 2.19 -1.09
CA ILE A 73 7.76 1.01 -1.34
C ILE A 73 7.36 0.35 -0.02
N THR A 74 8.22 0.41 0.99
CA THR A 74 8.00 -0.21 2.31
C THR A 74 6.90 0.50 3.12
N LYS A 75 6.67 1.81 2.92
CA LYS A 75 5.73 2.66 3.71
C LYS A 75 4.30 2.11 3.81
N GLN A 76 3.76 1.54 2.72
CA GLN A 76 2.40 0.96 2.73
C GLN A 76 2.31 -0.33 3.57
N TYR A 77 3.42 -1.04 3.74
CA TYR A 77 3.48 -2.29 4.49
C TYR A 77 3.59 -2.04 5.99
N TYR A 78 4.27 -0.96 6.41
CA TYR A 78 4.28 -0.52 7.82
C TYR A 78 2.86 -0.31 8.36
N ARG A 79 2.01 0.44 7.63
CA ARG A 79 0.62 0.76 8.05
C ARG A 79 -0.28 -0.46 8.29
N ARG A 80 0.09 -1.62 7.75
CA ARG A 80 -0.68 -2.87 7.88
C ARG A 80 0.04 -3.91 8.72
N ALA A 81 1.26 -3.63 9.17
CA ALA A 81 2.04 -4.53 9.99
C ALA A 81 1.45 -4.56 11.40
N GLN A 82 1.32 -5.77 11.93
CA GLN A 82 0.96 -6.02 13.32
C GLN A 82 2.20 -6.45 14.12
N GLY A 83 3.18 -7.06 13.45
CA GLY A 83 4.51 -7.29 13.98
C GLY A 83 5.60 -6.98 12.95
N ILE A 84 6.77 -6.55 13.41
CA ILE A 84 7.91 -6.18 12.58
C ILE A 84 9.19 -6.82 13.11
N PHE A 85 9.96 -7.40 12.21
CA PHE A 85 11.34 -7.84 12.45
C PHE A 85 12.30 -6.79 11.90
N LEU A 86 13.18 -6.29 12.76
CA LEU A 86 14.30 -5.45 12.37
C LEU A 86 15.55 -6.31 12.28
N VAL A 87 16.13 -6.44 11.10
CA VAL A 87 17.21 -7.40 10.83
C VAL A 87 18.50 -6.67 10.49
N TYR A 88 19.57 -7.00 11.21
CA TYR A 88 20.94 -6.64 10.84
C TYR A 88 21.80 -7.90 10.69
N ASP A 89 23.00 -7.73 10.14
CA ASP A 89 24.01 -8.78 9.99
C ASP A 89 25.08 -8.60 11.08
N ILE A 90 25.34 -9.63 11.88
CA ILE A 90 26.34 -9.55 12.97
C ILE A 90 27.77 -9.30 12.46
N SER A 91 28.04 -9.60 11.18
CA SER A 91 29.32 -9.37 10.52
C SER A 91 29.41 -7.99 9.87
N SER A 92 28.40 -7.14 10.02
CA SER A 92 28.36 -5.78 9.45
C SER A 92 27.90 -4.75 10.47
N GLU A 93 28.85 -4.04 11.08
CA GLU A 93 28.60 -2.94 12.01
C GLU A 93 27.71 -1.84 11.38
N ARG A 94 27.90 -1.57 10.08
CA ARG A 94 27.08 -0.61 9.33
C ARG A 94 25.59 -0.98 9.35
N SER A 95 25.26 -2.26 9.13
CA SER A 95 23.87 -2.71 9.13
C SER A 95 23.21 -2.57 10.50
N TYR A 96 23.99 -2.72 11.58
CA TYR A 96 23.56 -2.52 12.95
C TYR A 96 23.29 -1.03 13.24
N GLN A 97 24.19 -0.13 12.84
CA GLN A 97 24.01 1.31 13.03
C GLN A 97 22.75 1.85 12.33
N HIS A 98 22.41 1.29 11.17
CA HIS A 98 21.19 1.67 10.45
C HIS A 98 19.89 1.20 11.12
N ILE A 99 19.93 0.32 12.13
CA ILE A 99 18.72 -0.08 12.87
C ILE A 99 18.02 1.12 13.48
N MET A 100 18.75 2.14 13.96
CA MET A 100 18.13 3.36 14.49
C MET A 100 17.26 4.08 13.45
N LYS A 101 17.73 4.13 12.19
CA LYS A 101 16.93 4.66 11.08
C LYS A 101 15.69 3.79 10.83
N TRP A 102 15.85 2.47 10.82
CA TRP A 102 14.72 1.55 10.63
C TRP A 102 13.68 1.64 11.75
N VAL A 103 14.10 1.86 13.00
CA VAL A 103 13.19 2.11 14.13
C VAL A 103 12.46 3.44 13.92
N SER A 104 13.15 4.51 13.54
CA SER A 104 12.51 5.78 13.22
C SER A 104 11.44 5.64 12.13
N ASP A 105 11.69 4.82 11.11
CA ASP A 105 10.69 4.54 10.06
C ASP A 105 9.49 3.75 10.62
N VAL A 106 9.72 2.80 11.54
CA VAL A 106 8.62 2.08 12.20
C VAL A 106 7.77 3.05 13.00
N ASP A 107 8.39 3.90 13.81
CA ASP A 107 7.68 4.84 14.68
C ASP A 107 6.94 5.92 13.87
N GLU A 108 7.41 6.28 12.66
CA GLU A 108 6.72 7.24 11.79
C GLU A 108 5.53 6.60 11.03
N TYR A 109 5.65 5.35 10.57
CA TYR A 109 4.73 4.79 9.57
C TYR A 109 3.87 3.62 10.06
N ALA A 110 4.24 2.92 11.12
CA ALA A 110 3.49 1.78 11.63
C ALA A 110 2.38 2.21 12.61
N PRO A 111 1.31 1.41 12.76
CA PRO A 111 0.29 1.66 13.77
C PRO A 111 0.88 1.65 15.19
N GLU A 112 0.28 2.46 16.07
CA GLU A 112 0.56 2.37 17.51
C GLU A 112 0.31 0.95 18.01
N GLY A 113 1.22 0.45 18.87
CA GLY A 113 1.13 -0.91 19.42
C GLY A 113 1.63 -2.02 18.50
N VAL A 114 2.24 -1.72 17.36
CA VAL A 114 2.95 -2.71 16.54
C VAL A 114 4.03 -3.42 17.37
N GLN A 115 4.08 -4.75 17.29
CA GLN A 115 5.06 -5.55 18.03
C GLN A 115 6.38 -5.61 17.26
N LYS A 116 7.52 -5.56 17.98
CA LYS A 116 8.84 -5.43 17.36
C LYS A 116 9.82 -6.47 17.93
N ILE A 117 10.60 -7.12 17.06
CA ILE A 117 11.74 -7.97 17.45
C ILE A 117 12.98 -7.55 16.67
N LEU A 118 14.10 -7.39 17.35
CA LEU A 118 15.41 -7.18 16.76
C LEU A 118 16.11 -8.53 16.49
N ILE A 119 16.65 -8.67 15.28
CA ILE A 119 17.31 -9.88 14.80
C ILE A 119 18.75 -9.56 14.39
N GLY A 120 19.72 -10.17 15.08
CA GLY A 120 21.11 -10.25 14.63
C GLY A 120 21.32 -11.52 13.81
N ASN A 121 21.26 -11.42 12.48
CA ASN A 121 21.34 -12.58 11.60
C ASN A 121 22.80 -12.94 11.24
N LYS A 122 22.98 -14.14 10.66
CA LYS A 122 24.28 -14.75 10.30
C LYS A 122 25.15 -15.10 11.49
N ALA A 123 24.54 -15.57 12.57
CA ALA A 123 25.23 -16.04 13.78
C ALA A 123 26.23 -17.20 13.53
N ASP A 124 26.15 -17.85 12.37
CA ASP A 124 27.14 -18.83 11.91
C ASP A 124 28.49 -18.21 11.51
N GLU A 125 28.53 -16.92 11.18
CA GLU A 125 29.74 -16.18 10.80
C GLU A 125 30.48 -15.58 12.01
N GLU A 126 30.59 -16.32 13.13
CA GLU A 126 31.16 -15.85 14.40
C GLU A 126 32.58 -15.28 14.24
N GLN A 127 33.39 -15.86 13.34
CA GLN A 127 34.75 -15.40 13.06
C GLN A 127 34.82 -14.02 12.38
N LYS A 128 33.72 -13.57 11.76
CA LYS A 128 33.62 -12.25 11.11
C LYS A 128 32.77 -11.28 11.92
N ARG A 129 32.39 -11.64 13.15
CA ARG A 129 31.54 -10.81 14.01
C ARG A 129 32.15 -9.42 14.20
N GLN A 130 31.36 -8.40 13.91
CA GLN A 130 31.67 -7.00 14.20
C GLN A 130 30.79 -6.45 15.32
N VAL A 131 29.57 -7.00 15.47
CA VAL A 131 28.60 -6.58 16.48
C VAL A 131 28.50 -7.63 17.58
N GLY A 132 28.82 -7.26 18.81
CA GLY A 132 28.71 -8.13 19.98
C GLY A 132 27.25 -8.43 20.36
N ARG A 133 27.01 -9.60 20.94
CA ARG A 133 25.69 -10.01 21.46
C ARG A 133 25.09 -9.01 22.45
N GLU A 134 25.93 -8.47 23.32
CA GLU A 134 25.53 -7.50 24.34
C GLU A 134 25.06 -6.18 23.73
N GLN A 135 25.66 -5.75 22.60
CA GLN A 135 25.23 -4.55 21.88
C GLN A 135 23.81 -4.71 21.32
N GLY A 136 23.53 -5.84 20.65
CA GLY A 136 22.19 -6.15 20.15
C GLY A 136 21.15 -6.23 21.26
N GLN A 137 21.48 -6.88 22.38
CA GLN A 137 20.60 -6.94 23.56
C GLN A 137 20.36 -5.56 24.17
N GLN A 138 21.38 -4.72 24.24
CA GLN A 138 21.26 -3.38 24.80
C GLN A 138 20.36 -2.50 23.92
N LEU A 139 20.55 -2.54 22.59
CA LEU A 139 19.72 -1.80 21.64
C LEU A 139 18.26 -2.25 21.71
N ALA A 140 18.02 -3.56 21.81
CA ALA A 140 16.66 -4.07 21.94
C ALA A 140 15.98 -3.60 23.23
N ARG A 141 16.70 -3.59 24.36
CA ARG A 141 16.18 -3.03 25.62
C ARG A 141 15.85 -1.55 25.52
N GLU A 142 16.71 -0.76 24.88
CA GLU A 142 16.52 0.69 24.70
C GLU A 142 15.22 1.02 23.96
N TYR A 143 14.90 0.24 22.92
CA TYR A 143 13.71 0.45 22.09
C TYR A 143 12.52 -0.46 22.46
N GLY A 144 12.59 -1.18 23.59
CA GLY A 144 11.52 -2.04 24.08
C GLY A 144 11.17 -3.21 23.15
N MET A 145 12.19 -3.85 22.58
CA MET A 145 12.07 -4.99 21.65
C MET A 145 12.64 -6.27 22.28
N ASP A 146 12.10 -7.43 21.90
CA ASP A 146 12.79 -8.71 22.15
C ASP A 146 13.98 -8.85 21.17
N PHE A 147 15.00 -9.62 21.55
CA PHE A 147 16.21 -9.81 20.73
C PHE A 147 16.53 -11.29 20.51
N TYR A 148 16.85 -11.64 19.27
CA TYR A 148 17.39 -12.95 18.91
C TYR A 148 18.60 -12.80 17.98
N GLU A 149 19.61 -13.64 18.18
CA GLU A 149 20.54 -13.94 17.11
C GLU A 149 20.09 -15.18 16.35
N THR A 150 20.12 -15.09 15.02
CA THR A 150 19.63 -16.14 14.13
C THR A 150 20.67 -16.54 13.11
N SER A 151 20.53 -17.75 12.56
CA SER A 151 21.24 -18.15 11.35
C SER A 151 20.27 -18.85 10.41
N ALA A 152 19.99 -18.22 9.26
CA ALA A 152 19.25 -18.86 8.19
C ALA A 152 20.01 -20.08 7.61
N CYS A 153 21.34 -20.07 7.69
CA CYS A 153 22.21 -21.16 7.22
C CYS A 153 22.03 -22.41 8.09
N THR A 154 22.23 -22.29 9.40
CA THR A 154 22.17 -23.41 10.36
C THR A 154 20.79 -23.64 10.97
N ASN A 155 19.81 -22.82 10.59
CA ASN A 155 18.44 -22.82 11.13
C ASN A 155 18.37 -22.48 12.64
N LEU A 156 19.35 -21.74 13.15
CA LEU A 156 19.38 -21.31 14.55
C LEU A 156 18.34 -20.21 14.82
N ASN A 157 17.48 -20.43 15.83
CA ASN A 157 16.50 -19.47 16.37
C ASN A 157 15.46 -18.93 15.35
N ILE A 158 15.32 -19.58 14.18
CA ILE A 158 14.39 -19.15 13.14
C ILE A 158 12.94 -19.39 13.58
N LYS A 159 12.61 -20.60 14.02
CA LYS A 159 11.23 -20.91 14.42
C LYS A 159 10.83 -20.14 15.68
N GLU A 160 11.75 -20.04 16.62
CA GLU A 160 11.60 -19.41 17.93
C GLU A 160 11.27 -17.92 17.77
N SER A 161 12.06 -17.19 16.97
CA SER A 161 11.83 -15.75 16.73
C SER A 161 10.49 -15.46 16.03
N PHE A 162 10.11 -16.25 15.02
CA PHE A 162 8.81 -16.12 14.35
C PHE A 162 7.62 -16.48 15.24
N THR A 163 7.75 -17.53 16.05
CA THR A 163 6.72 -17.92 17.02
C THR A 163 6.55 -16.83 18.08
N ARG A 164 7.66 -16.30 18.60
CA ARG A 164 7.65 -15.26 19.62
C ARG A 164 6.97 -13.98 19.15
N LEU A 165 7.29 -13.48 17.96
CA LEU A 165 6.59 -12.29 17.44
C LEU A 165 5.09 -12.56 17.26
N THR A 166 4.74 -13.77 16.83
CA THR A 166 3.33 -14.16 16.67
C THR A 166 2.58 -14.19 18.01
N GLU A 167 3.21 -14.69 19.08
CA GLU A 167 2.67 -14.63 20.44
C GLU A 167 2.44 -13.19 20.90
N LEU A 168 3.42 -12.31 20.71
CA LEU A 168 3.31 -10.90 21.08
C LEU A 168 2.13 -10.23 20.36
N VAL A 169 2.00 -10.46 19.04
CA VAL A 169 0.88 -9.93 18.25
C VAL A 169 -0.46 -10.51 18.71
N LEU A 170 -0.50 -11.81 19.02
CA LEU A 170 -1.71 -12.46 19.52
C LEU A 170 -2.14 -11.88 20.87
N GLN A 171 -1.19 -11.63 21.77
CA GLN A 171 -1.45 -11.02 23.08
C GLN A 171 -1.95 -9.58 22.93
N ALA A 172 -1.32 -8.77 22.07
CA ALA A 172 -1.78 -7.41 21.79
C ALA A 172 -3.20 -7.41 21.21
N HIS A 173 -3.50 -8.33 20.29
CA HIS A 173 -4.81 -8.47 19.68
C HIS A 173 -5.90 -8.91 20.68
N LYS A 174 -5.56 -9.83 21.62
CA LYS A 174 -6.48 -10.24 22.69
C LYS A 174 -6.83 -9.05 23.61
N LYS A 175 -5.83 -8.27 24.02
CA LYS A 175 -6.02 -7.06 24.86
C LYS A 175 -6.90 -6.01 24.18
N GLU A 176 -6.70 -5.80 22.87
CA GLU A 176 -7.51 -4.87 22.08
C GLU A 176 -8.99 -5.30 22.04
N LEU A 177 -9.25 -6.60 21.81
CA LEU A 177 -10.61 -7.16 21.80
C LEU A 177 -11.29 -7.06 23.18
N GLU A 178 -10.56 -7.28 24.26
CA GLU A 178 -11.07 -7.12 25.63
C GLU A 178 -11.40 -5.66 25.93
N GLY A 179 -10.53 -4.71 25.55
CA GLY A 179 -10.78 -3.28 25.71
C GLY A 179 -12.03 -2.80 24.97
N LEU A 180 -12.25 -3.29 23.76
CA LEU A 180 -13.46 -2.98 22.97
C LEU A 180 -14.73 -3.53 23.62
N ARG A 181 -14.68 -4.75 24.17
CA ARG A 181 -15.81 -5.36 24.90
C ARG A 181 -16.16 -4.56 26.14
N THR A 182 -15.18 -4.13 26.92
CA THR A 182 -15.40 -3.33 28.13
C THR A 182 -16.02 -1.98 27.80
N ARG A 183 -15.57 -1.30 26.73
CA ARG A 183 -16.18 -0.03 26.28
C ARG A 183 -17.62 -0.21 25.81
N ALA A 184 -17.88 -1.24 25.01
CA ALA A 184 -19.24 -1.54 24.54
C ALA A 184 -20.19 -1.83 25.70
N ASN A 185 -19.73 -2.58 26.71
CA ASN A 185 -20.53 -2.85 27.91
C ASN A 185 -20.78 -1.59 28.74
N HIS A 186 -19.82 -0.67 28.82
CA HIS A 186 -19.99 0.60 29.52
C HIS A 186 -20.94 1.56 28.79
N GLU A 187 -20.87 1.64 27.46
CA GLU A 187 -21.81 2.43 26.65
C GLU A 187 -23.25 1.89 26.73
N LEU A 188 -23.42 0.57 26.75
CA LEU A 188 -24.71 -0.08 26.98
C LEU A 188 -25.26 0.23 28.38
N ALA A 189 -24.41 0.16 29.41
CA ALA A 189 -24.81 0.48 30.79
C ALA A 189 -25.20 1.96 30.97
N LEU A 190 -24.51 2.89 30.30
CA LEU A 190 -24.87 4.32 30.31
C LEU A 190 -26.21 4.57 29.61
N ALA A 191 -26.47 3.91 28.47
CA ALA A 191 -27.74 4.03 27.77
C ALA A 191 -28.92 3.48 28.59
N GLU A 192 -28.70 2.40 29.36
CA GLU A 192 -29.72 1.86 30.28
C GLU A 192 -30.04 2.80 31.45
N LEU A 193 -29.07 3.61 31.91
CA LEU A 193 -29.28 4.61 32.97
C LEU A 193 -30.01 5.87 32.47
N GLU A 194 -29.76 6.28 31.22
CA GLU A 194 -30.47 7.42 30.60
C GLU A 194 -31.95 7.13 30.31
N GLU A 195 -32.34 5.85 30.15
CA GLU A 195 -33.74 5.46 29.99
C GLU A 195 -34.54 5.44 31.31
N ASP A 196 -33.87 5.39 32.47
CA ASP A 196 -34.54 5.31 33.79
C ASP A 196 -34.80 6.70 34.43
N GLU A 197 -34.07 7.74 34.03
CA GLU A 197 -34.26 9.14 34.48
C GLU A 197 -35.47 9.86 33.82
N GLY A 198 -36.19 9.19 32.91
CA GLY A 198 -37.24 9.79 32.07
C GLY A 198 -38.70 9.71 32.56
N LYS A 199 -39.00 9.25 33.78
CA LYS A 199 -40.39 9.13 34.27
C LYS A 199 -40.77 10.23 35.27
N PRO A 200 -41.75 11.12 34.96
CA PRO A 200 -42.36 11.96 35.98
C PRO A 200 -43.46 11.21 36.74
N GLU A 201 -43.46 11.37 38.06
CA GLU A 201 -44.51 10.87 38.96
C GLU A 201 -45.79 11.74 38.89
N GLY A 202 -46.95 11.07 38.75
CA GLY A 202 -48.23 11.47 39.35
C GLY A 202 -49.16 12.42 38.58
N LEU A 203 -50.31 11.91 38.09
CA LEU A 203 -51.66 12.15 38.65
C LEU A 203 -52.76 11.33 37.93
N ALA A 204 -53.86 11.09 38.64
CA ALA A 204 -54.88 10.06 38.39
C ALA A 204 -56.12 10.45 37.54
N ASN A 205 -56.78 9.41 37.02
CA ASN A 205 -58.22 9.22 36.68
C ASN A 205 -58.91 10.06 35.57
N SER A 206 -59.30 9.41 34.46
CA SER A 206 -60.68 8.89 34.24
C SER A 206 -61.00 8.59 32.75
N SER A 207 -61.58 7.40 32.52
CA SER A 207 -62.56 7.01 31.49
C SER A 207 -62.25 7.07 29.97
N LYS A 208 -62.11 5.86 29.38
CA LYS A 208 -62.81 5.30 28.19
C LYS A 208 -62.85 6.13 26.89
N THR A 209 -62.12 5.71 25.85
CA THR A 209 -62.53 4.83 24.71
C THR A 209 -61.61 5.01 23.50
N CYS A 210 -61.29 3.90 22.81
CA CYS A 210 -60.58 3.85 21.53
C CYS A 210 -61.29 4.68 20.44
N TRP A 211 -60.54 5.29 19.52
CA TRP A 211 -60.37 4.90 18.11
C TRP A 211 -59.51 5.96 17.38
N GLY A 212 -58.59 5.50 16.52
CA GLY A 212 -58.26 6.24 15.29
C GLY A 212 -56.93 7.03 15.24
N SER A 213 -55.91 6.36 14.69
CA SER A 213 -54.82 6.91 13.86
C SER A 213 -54.06 8.15 14.35
N GLY A 214 -52.92 7.89 15.00
CA GLY A 214 -51.76 8.77 14.93
C GLY A 214 -50.58 7.99 14.37
N ARG A 215 -49.84 8.60 13.44
CA ARG A 215 -48.37 8.69 13.48
C ARG A 215 -47.84 9.43 12.25
N GLU A 216 -47.41 10.66 12.51
CA GLU A 216 -46.16 11.17 11.98
C GLU A 216 -45.06 10.13 12.21
N THR A 217 -44.22 9.90 11.21
CA THR A 217 -43.02 9.08 11.36
C THR A 217 -41.80 9.94 11.02
N LEU A 218 -41.20 10.52 12.06
CA LEU A 218 -39.76 10.68 12.15
C LEU A 218 -39.24 9.36 12.74
N GLY A 219 -38.38 8.66 11.99
CA GLY A 219 -37.86 7.36 12.38
C GLY A 219 -36.58 7.03 11.64
N LEU A 220 -35.46 7.34 12.28
CA LEU A 220 -34.15 6.74 12.01
C LEU A 220 -34.06 5.37 12.73
N ARG A 221 -33.15 4.50 12.24
CA ARG A 221 -32.64 3.21 12.78
C ARG A 221 -33.44 1.94 12.42
N LEU A 222 -32.87 0.74 12.19
CA LEU A 222 -31.54 0.22 11.84
C LEU A 222 -31.70 -1.28 11.46
N TYR A 223 -30.64 -1.86 10.85
CA TYR A 223 -30.28 -3.30 10.78
C TYR A 223 -31.05 -4.30 9.90
N GLY A 224 -30.27 -5.08 9.14
CA GLY A 224 -30.70 -6.33 8.50
C GLY A 224 -29.53 -7.11 7.88
N LEU A 225 -28.85 -7.91 8.69
CA LEU A 225 -27.82 -8.86 8.26
C LEU A 225 -28.48 -10.18 7.77
N ARG A 226 -28.09 -10.61 6.56
CA ARG A 226 -28.04 -11.99 6.01
C ARG A 226 -29.30 -12.72 5.48
N SER A 227 -29.13 -13.12 4.21
CA SER A 227 -29.27 -14.49 3.65
C SER A 227 -30.62 -14.92 3.04
N ARG A 228 -30.65 -15.01 1.70
CA ARG A 228 -30.92 -16.30 1.02
C ARG A 228 -30.45 -16.34 -0.44
N ILE A 229 -29.97 -17.52 -0.81
CA ILE A 229 -29.45 -17.97 -2.11
C ILE A 229 -30.60 -18.54 -2.96
N ARG A 230 -30.58 -18.23 -4.27
CA ARG A 230 -30.91 -19.06 -5.48
C ARG A 230 -31.20 -18.09 -6.64
N GLY A 231 -30.68 -18.18 -7.86
CA GLY A 231 -29.72 -19.06 -8.53
C GLY A 231 -29.62 -18.65 -10.01
N ALA A 232 -28.49 -18.99 -10.68
CA ALA A 232 -28.23 -18.98 -12.14
C ALA A 232 -28.31 -17.62 -12.88
N THR A 233 -27.41 -17.18 -13.77
CA THR A 233 -26.31 -17.80 -14.55
C THR A 233 -25.47 -16.67 -15.19
N ALA A 234 -24.23 -17.02 -15.55
CA ALA A 234 -23.33 -16.38 -16.52
C ALA A 234 -22.37 -15.25 -16.04
N GLY A 235 -21.07 -15.52 -16.19
CA GLY A 235 -20.05 -14.51 -16.47
C GLY A 235 -19.23 -14.02 -15.28
N GLU A 236 -18.22 -14.79 -14.89
CA GLU A 236 -17.16 -14.34 -14.00
C GLU A 236 -16.36 -13.16 -14.59
N SER A 237 -16.22 -12.07 -13.84
CA SER A 237 -14.95 -11.34 -13.64
C SER A 237 -15.10 -10.16 -12.67
N GLY A 238 -14.25 -10.12 -11.64
CA GLY A 238 -13.77 -8.87 -11.03
C GLY A 238 -14.53 -8.29 -9.83
N LYS A 239 -14.44 -8.92 -8.65
CA LYS A 239 -14.70 -8.22 -7.37
C LYS A 239 -13.43 -7.57 -6.84
N GLY A 240 -13.48 -6.24 -6.67
CA GLY A 240 -12.83 -5.49 -5.59
C GLY A 240 -11.29 -5.41 -5.56
N PHE A 241 -10.70 -4.54 -6.37
CA PHE A 241 -9.35 -4.02 -6.18
C PHE A 241 -9.41 -2.56 -5.68
N PRO A 242 -8.45 -2.09 -4.86
CA PRO A 242 -8.37 -0.68 -4.47
C PRO A 242 -8.14 0.23 -5.69
N PRO A 243 -8.62 1.48 -5.70
CA PRO A 243 -8.84 2.28 -6.91
C PRO A 243 -7.58 2.74 -7.68
N HIS A 244 -6.37 2.40 -7.21
CA HIS A 244 -5.12 2.95 -7.74
C HIS A 244 -4.13 1.90 -8.27
N LEU A 245 -4.48 0.60 -8.23
CA LEU A 245 -3.57 -0.47 -8.66
C LEU A 245 -3.68 -0.85 -10.15
N GLY A 246 -4.65 -0.28 -10.89
CA GLY A 246 -4.95 -0.65 -12.28
C GLY A 246 -4.79 0.45 -13.33
N THR A 247 -4.47 1.69 -12.94
CA THR A 247 -4.41 2.82 -13.90
C THR A 247 -3.23 2.69 -14.84
N THR A 248 -2.01 2.50 -14.36
CA THR A 248 -0.80 2.38 -15.20
C THR A 248 -0.96 1.36 -16.34
N THR A 249 -1.35 0.12 -16.02
CA THR A 249 -1.56 -0.92 -17.04
C THR A 249 -2.68 -0.54 -18.01
N ARG A 250 -3.82 -0.05 -17.49
CA ARG A 250 -4.95 0.43 -18.30
C ARG A 250 -4.51 1.54 -19.26
N ASP A 251 -3.80 2.55 -18.78
CA ASP A 251 -3.45 3.71 -19.56
C ASP A 251 -2.46 3.35 -20.67
N PHE A 252 -1.44 2.52 -20.39
CA PHE A 252 -0.51 2.00 -21.40
C PHE A 252 -1.22 1.19 -22.49
N THR A 253 -2.13 0.27 -22.13
CA THR A 253 -2.84 -0.56 -23.10
C THR A 253 -3.81 0.28 -23.95
N GLN A 254 -4.53 1.21 -23.32
CA GLN A 254 -5.45 2.10 -24.03
C GLN A 254 -4.72 3.11 -24.94
N LEU A 255 -3.49 3.53 -24.61
CA LEU A 255 -2.67 4.35 -25.51
C LEU A 255 -2.28 3.57 -26.77
N ASN A 256 -1.85 2.32 -26.64
CA ASN A 256 -1.60 1.44 -27.80
C ASN A 256 -2.87 1.25 -28.64
N GLU A 257 -4.01 1.06 -27.98
CA GLU A 257 -5.30 0.89 -28.64
C GLU A 257 -5.69 2.15 -29.44
N LEU A 258 -5.60 3.34 -28.86
CA LEU A 258 -5.87 4.60 -29.57
C LEU A 258 -4.94 4.78 -30.77
N GLN A 259 -3.65 4.49 -30.60
CA GLN A 259 -2.69 4.62 -31.69
C GLN A 259 -2.96 3.62 -32.82
N CYS A 260 -3.46 2.42 -32.49
CA CYS A 260 -3.94 1.43 -33.45
C CYS A 260 -5.21 1.89 -34.18
N ARG A 261 -6.15 2.56 -33.48
CA ARG A 261 -7.38 3.13 -34.09
C ARG A 261 -7.10 4.32 -35.02
N PHE A 262 -6.05 5.09 -34.74
CA PHE A 262 -5.67 6.28 -35.51
C PHE A 262 -4.25 6.18 -36.10
N PRO A 263 -3.98 5.15 -36.94
CA PRO A 263 -2.63 4.92 -37.44
C PRO A 263 -2.17 6.10 -38.30
N ARG A 264 -0.95 6.58 -38.06
CA ARG A 264 -0.33 7.76 -38.73
C ARG A 264 -1.06 9.09 -38.53
N ARG A 265 -2.16 9.11 -37.76
CA ARG A 265 -2.94 10.33 -37.47
C ARG A 265 -2.87 10.75 -36.01
N LEU A 266 -2.52 9.81 -35.12
CA LEU A 266 -2.23 10.07 -33.73
C LEU A 266 -0.78 9.68 -33.42
N VAL A 267 -0.02 10.64 -32.89
CA VAL A 267 1.30 10.41 -32.32
C VAL A 267 1.16 10.55 -30.81
N VAL A 268 1.65 9.54 -30.10
CA VAL A 268 1.73 9.56 -28.63
C VAL A 268 3.20 9.70 -28.25
N LEU A 269 3.47 10.67 -27.37
CA LEU A 269 4.77 10.89 -26.76
C LEU A 269 4.63 10.66 -25.25
N GLY A 270 5.28 9.63 -24.72
CA GLY A 270 5.39 9.42 -23.29
C GLY A 270 6.61 10.15 -22.75
N PHE A 271 6.43 10.86 -21.64
CA PHE A 271 7.48 11.59 -20.93
C PHE A 271 7.71 10.94 -19.57
N PRO A 272 8.67 10.01 -19.47
CA PRO A 272 8.98 9.38 -18.20
C PRO A 272 9.56 10.41 -17.23
N CYS A 273 9.24 10.32 -15.94
CA CYS A 273 9.77 11.25 -14.94
C CYS A 273 9.86 10.62 -13.55
N ASN A 274 10.73 11.18 -12.71
CA ASN A 274 10.95 10.67 -11.34
C ASN A 274 10.20 11.48 -10.28
N GLN A 275 9.41 12.49 -10.69
CA GLN A 275 8.82 13.47 -9.79
C GLN A 275 7.60 12.94 -9.01
N PHE A 276 7.02 11.81 -9.43
CA PHE A 276 5.79 11.27 -8.83
C PHE A 276 6.05 10.01 -8.01
N GLY A 277 6.33 10.21 -6.72
CA GLY A 277 6.46 9.11 -5.75
C GLY A 277 7.46 8.03 -6.15
N HIS A 278 8.44 8.36 -6.99
CA HIS A 278 9.46 7.44 -7.49
C HIS A 278 8.93 6.20 -8.23
N GLN A 279 7.71 6.30 -8.81
CA GLN A 279 7.07 5.18 -9.50
C GLN A 279 7.82 4.70 -10.76
N GLU A 280 8.64 5.56 -11.37
CA GLU A 280 9.44 5.25 -12.55
C GLU A 280 10.96 5.34 -12.29
N ASN A 281 11.45 4.80 -11.16
CA ASN A 281 12.87 4.83 -10.75
C ASN A 281 13.88 4.12 -11.69
N CYS A 282 13.45 3.64 -12.86
CA CYS A 282 14.31 3.09 -13.90
C CYS A 282 15.29 4.14 -14.48
N GLN A 283 16.42 3.74 -15.04
CA GLN A 283 17.19 4.59 -15.96
C GLN A 283 16.55 4.59 -17.36
N ASN A 284 16.94 5.53 -18.23
CA ASN A 284 16.38 5.62 -19.60
C ASN A 284 16.44 4.29 -20.35
N GLU A 285 17.55 3.53 -20.19
CA GLU A 285 17.74 2.23 -20.84
C GLU A 285 16.83 1.13 -20.29
N GLU A 286 16.36 1.29 -19.05
CA GLU A 286 15.60 0.27 -18.32
C GLU A 286 14.08 0.39 -18.51
N ILE A 287 13.60 1.54 -19.02
CA ILE A 287 12.16 1.83 -19.11
C ILE A 287 11.44 0.80 -19.99
N LEU A 288 11.98 0.51 -21.18
CA LEU A 288 11.37 -0.46 -22.09
C LEU A 288 11.34 -1.88 -21.50
N ASN A 289 12.38 -2.26 -20.77
CA ASN A 289 12.41 -3.54 -20.06
C ASN A 289 11.37 -3.57 -18.93
N SER A 290 11.21 -2.47 -18.20
CA SER A 290 10.19 -2.34 -17.17
C SER A 290 8.77 -2.48 -17.74
N LEU A 291 8.49 -1.84 -18.87
CA LEU A 291 7.19 -1.98 -19.55
C LEU A 291 6.94 -3.42 -20.02
N LYS A 292 7.98 -4.07 -20.55
CA LYS A 292 7.90 -5.43 -21.10
C LYS A 292 7.72 -6.50 -20.03
N TYR A 293 8.43 -6.39 -18.90
CA TYR A 293 8.53 -7.47 -17.92
C TYR A 293 7.82 -7.17 -16.59
N VAL A 294 7.65 -5.90 -16.21
CA VAL A 294 7.17 -5.51 -14.88
C VAL A 294 5.75 -4.96 -14.92
N ARG A 295 5.55 -3.83 -15.60
CA ARG A 295 4.24 -3.16 -15.69
C ARG A 295 4.18 -2.29 -16.95
N PRO A 296 3.33 -2.59 -17.93
CA PRO A 296 2.27 -3.61 -17.94
C PRO A 296 2.72 -5.06 -17.77
N GLY A 297 3.96 -5.39 -18.16
CA GLY A 297 4.47 -6.75 -18.12
C GLY A 297 3.91 -7.61 -19.25
N GLY A 298 4.07 -8.94 -19.16
CA GLY A 298 3.48 -9.87 -20.13
C GLY A 298 4.00 -9.74 -21.57
N GLY A 299 5.19 -9.17 -21.76
CA GLY A 299 5.75 -8.93 -23.09
C GLY A 299 5.25 -7.66 -23.77
N PHE A 300 4.56 -6.77 -23.03
CA PHE A 300 4.04 -5.52 -23.55
C PHE A 300 5.13 -4.67 -24.23
N GLN A 301 4.79 -4.10 -25.38
CA GLN A 301 5.64 -3.16 -26.09
C GLN A 301 4.81 -1.92 -26.41
N PRO A 302 5.24 -0.71 -26.00
CA PRO A 302 4.54 0.51 -26.38
C PRO A 302 4.64 0.69 -27.89
N THR A 303 3.52 1.00 -28.55
CA THR A 303 3.50 1.37 -29.97
C THR A 303 3.93 2.83 -30.19
N PHE A 304 4.17 3.54 -29.10
CA PHE A 304 4.44 4.97 -29.04
C PHE A 304 5.85 5.28 -28.53
N THR A 305 6.28 6.51 -28.79
CA THR A 305 7.63 6.95 -28.46
C THR A 305 7.70 7.36 -26.99
N LEU A 306 8.70 6.84 -26.28
CA LEU A 306 9.11 7.34 -24.97
C LEU A 306 10.32 8.24 -25.17
N VAL A 307 10.24 9.47 -24.68
CA VAL A 307 11.38 10.39 -24.71
C VAL A 307 12.32 10.12 -23.55
N GLN A 308 13.48 10.79 -23.55
CA GLN A 308 14.35 10.80 -22.38
C GLN A 308 13.63 11.38 -21.17
N LYS A 309 13.99 10.87 -20.00
CA LYS A 309 13.50 11.36 -18.72
C LYS A 309 13.71 12.86 -18.57
N CYS A 310 12.67 13.54 -18.10
CA CYS A 310 12.70 14.96 -17.82
C CYS A 310 11.81 15.31 -16.63
N ASP A 311 12.06 16.48 -16.05
CA ASP A 311 11.19 17.06 -15.04
C ASP A 311 9.99 17.72 -15.73
N VAL A 312 8.80 17.49 -15.20
CA VAL A 312 7.54 18.07 -15.71
C VAL A 312 7.05 19.22 -14.85
N ASN A 313 7.62 19.38 -13.65
CA ASN A 313 7.32 20.41 -12.66
C ASN A 313 8.60 21.01 -12.04
N GLY A 314 8.45 22.12 -11.31
CA GLY A 314 9.53 22.76 -10.57
C GLY A 314 10.47 23.60 -11.42
N GLN A 315 11.61 23.97 -10.83
CA GLN A 315 12.56 24.91 -11.42
C GLN A 315 13.20 24.38 -12.72
N ASN A 316 13.38 23.07 -12.80
CA ASN A 316 13.99 22.40 -13.95
C ASN A 316 12.95 21.83 -14.93
N GLU A 317 11.69 22.27 -14.85
CA GLU A 317 10.62 21.77 -15.72
C GLU A 317 10.99 21.90 -17.20
N HIS A 318 10.73 20.85 -17.97
CA HIS A 318 11.01 20.83 -19.39
C HIS A 318 10.14 21.87 -20.12
N PRO A 319 10.68 22.63 -21.10
CA PRO A 319 9.98 23.74 -21.75
C PRO A 319 8.60 23.37 -22.33
N VAL A 320 8.44 22.14 -22.82
CA VAL A 320 7.15 21.64 -23.31
C VAL A 320 6.07 21.66 -22.21
N PHE A 321 6.41 21.27 -20.98
CA PHE A 321 5.46 21.26 -19.87
C PHE A 321 5.21 22.67 -19.34
N ALA A 322 6.21 23.56 -19.36
CA ALA A 322 5.99 24.97 -19.07
C ALA A 322 4.96 25.58 -20.05
N TYR A 323 5.13 25.35 -21.35
CA TYR A 323 4.20 25.81 -22.38
C TYR A 323 2.80 25.19 -22.24
N LEU A 324 2.71 23.87 -22.06
CA LEU A 324 1.44 23.16 -21.95
C LEU A 324 0.66 23.55 -20.69
N LYS A 325 1.34 23.72 -19.54
CA LYS A 325 0.70 24.17 -18.29
C LYS A 325 0.30 25.63 -18.31
N ASP A 326 0.97 26.48 -19.10
CA ASP A 326 0.54 27.86 -19.35
C ASP A 326 -0.78 27.90 -20.14
N LYS A 327 -0.90 27.09 -21.20
CA LYS A 327 -2.11 27.06 -22.04
C LYS A 327 -3.25 26.24 -21.44
N LEU A 328 -2.94 25.18 -20.70
CA LEU A 328 -3.89 24.25 -20.10
C LEU A 328 -3.56 24.02 -18.61
N PRO A 329 -3.83 25.02 -17.75
CA PRO A 329 -3.38 25.00 -16.35
C PRO A 329 -4.05 23.90 -15.52
N TYR A 330 -5.26 23.47 -15.88
CA TYR A 330 -6.04 22.50 -15.12
C TYR A 330 -6.60 21.39 -16.01
N PRO A 331 -6.68 20.14 -15.51
CA PRO A 331 -7.43 19.09 -16.18
C PRO A 331 -8.91 19.46 -16.35
N TYR A 332 -9.47 19.16 -17.51
CA TYR A 332 -10.89 19.42 -17.80
C TYR A 332 -11.84 18.66 -16.87
N ASP A 333 -11.49 17.42 -16.52
CA ASP A 333 -12.31 16.51 -15.72
C ASP A 333 -12.05 16.60 -14.22
N ASP A 334 -10.97 17.28 -13.80
CA ASP A 334 -10.59 17.44 -12.40
C ASP A 334 -9.81 18.74 -12.18
N PRO A 335 -10.49 19.90 -12.19
CA PRO A 335 -9.82 21.20 -12.18
C PRO A 335 -9.32 21.63 -10.79
N PHE A 336 -9.72 20.93 -9.72
CA PHE A 336 -9.46 21.32 -8.34
C PHE A 336 -8.47 20.40 -7.61
N SER A 337 -8.33 19.15 -8.04
CA SER A 337 -7.43 18.22 -7.37
C SER A 337 -5.98 18.58 -7.65
N LEU A 338 -5.33 19.17 -6.66
CA LEU A 338 -3.88 19.16 -6.55
C LEU A 338 -3.42 17.91 -5.80
N MET A 339 -2.12 17.63 -5.87
CA MET A 339 -1.53 16.63 -5.01
C MET A 339 -1.82 17.00 -3.55
N THR A 340 -2.69 16.24 -2.89
CA THR A 340 -3.29 16.63 -1.60
C THR A 340 -2.37 16.44 -0.41
N ASP A 341 -1.31 15.65 -0.57
CA ASP A 341 -0.32 15.39 0.48
C ASP A 341 1.01 16.06 0.08
N PRO A 342 1.42 17.13 0.82
CA PRO A 342 2.69 17.82 0.60
C PRO A 342 3.92 16.90 0.60
N LYS A 343 3.84 15.71 1.23
CA LYS A 343 4.95 14.75 1.30
C LYS A 343 5.29 14.08 -0.04
N PHE A 344 4.41 14.14 -1.05
CA PHE A 344 4.70 13.63 -2.39
C PHE A 344 5.22 14.69 -3.36
N ILE A 345 5.28 15.95 -2.92
CA ILE A 345 5.78 17.06 -3.72
C ILE A 345 7.29 17.19 -3.45
N ILE A 346 8.11 16.74 -4.39
CA ILE A 346 9.58 16.72 -4.25
C ILE A 346 10.28 17.74 -5.15
N TRP A 347 9.53 18.65 -5.76
CA TRP A 347 10.06 19.71 -6.61
C TRP A 347 9.74 21.08 -6.03
N SER A 348 10.51 22.08 -6.46
CA SER A 348 10.32 23.48 -6.10
C SER A 348 10.65 24.37 -7.30
N PRO A 349 9.94 25.48 -7.54
CA PRO A 349 8.74 25.92 -6.82
C PRO A 349 7.51 25.08 -7.18
N VAL A 350 6.56 24.98 -6.25
CA VAL A 350 5.27 24.27 -6.46
C VAL A 350 4.25 25.26 -7.00
N ARG A 351 3.55 24.88 -8.08
CA ARG A 351 2.52 25.71 -8.73
C ARG A 351 1.19 24.97 -8.77
N ARG A 352 0.08 25.73 -8.73
CA ARG A 352 -1.27 25.14 -8.83
C ARG A 352 -1.54 24.43 -10.15
N SER A 353 -0.82 24.80 -11.21
CA SER A 353 -0.94 24.20 -12.54
C SER A 353 -0.05 22.97 -12.74
N ASP A 354 0.75 22.58 -11.75
CA ASP A 354 1.65 21.43 -11.84
C ASP A 354 0.92 20.14 -12.19
N VAL A 355 1.63 19.24 -12.87
CA VAL A 355 1.16 17.89 -13.10
C VAL A 355 1.07 17.18 -11.75
N SER A 356 -0.11 16.68 -11.40
CA SER A 356 -0.44 16.16 -10.08
C SER A 356 -0.09 14.68 -9.91
N TRP A 357 0.04 13.91 -11.00
CA TRP A 357 0.44 12.49 -10.97
C TRP A 357 0.74 11.93 -12.36
N ASN A 358 1.22 10.69 -12.41
CA ASN A 358 1.37 9.90 -13.64
C ASN A 358 0.05 9.77 -14.42
N PHE A 359 0.17 9.75 -15.75
CA PHE A 359 -0.93 9.65 -16.72
C PHE A 359 -1.90 10.81 -16.76
N GLU A 360 -1.47 12.01 -16.37
CA GLU A 360 -2.06 13.22 -16.94
C GLU A 360 -1.68 13.36 -18.41
N LYS A 361 -2.61 13.86 -19.22
CA LYS A 361 -2.51 13.81 -20.68
C LYS A 361 -2.84 15.16 -21.26
N PHE A 362 -2.04 15.60 -22.23
CA PHE A 362 -2.31 16.78 -23.03
C PHE A 362 -2.60 16.35 -24.46
N LEU A 363 -3.81 16.66 -24.94
CA LEU A 363 -4.16 16.49 -26.33
C LEU A 363 -3.81 17.80 -27.06
N ILE A 364 -3.06 17.64 -28.14
CA ILE A 364 -2.57 18.73 -29.00
C ILE A 364 -3.21 18.54 -30.38
N GLY A 365 -3.67 19.63 -30.97
CA GLY A 365 -4.26 19.65 -32.30
C GLY A 365 -3.22 19.49 -33.42
N PRO A 366 -3.68 19.28 -34.66
CA PRO A 366 -2.82 19.02 -35.81
C PRO A 366 -1.82 20.14 -36.12
N GLU A 367 -2.13 21.39 -35.78
CA GLU A 367 -1.27 22.56 -36.01
C GLU A 367 -0.37 22.88 -34.80
N GLY A 368 -0.34 21.97 -33.80
CA GLY A 368 0.48 22.12 -32.59
C GLY A 368 -0.19 22.90 -31.46
N GLU A 369 -1.45 23.26 -31.60
CA GLU A 369 -2.21 24.02 -30.59
C GLU A 369 -2.66 23.12 -29.42
N PRO A 370 -2.42 23.50 -28.16
CA PRO A 370 -2.93 22.75 -27.01
C PRO A 370 -4.47 22.78 -26.98
N PHE A 371 -5.08 21.60 -26.93
CA PHE A 371 -6.54 21.48 -27.02
C PHE A 371 -7.20 21.18 -25.68
N ARG A 372 -6.72 20.16 -24.96
CA ARG A 372 -7.31 19.74 -23.68
C ARG A 372 -6.31 18.97 -22.81
N ARG A 373 -6.39 19.18 -21.49
CA ARG A 373 -5.67 18.41 -20.47
C ARG A 373 -6.64 17.49 -19.74
N TYR A 374 -6.22 16.26 -19.47
CA TYR A 374 -7.01 15.24 -18.76
C TYR A 374 -6.26 14.75 -17.53
N SER A 375 -7.01 14.47 -16.47
CA SER A 375 -6.48 14.00 -15.19
C SER A 375 -6.00 12.55 -15.28
N ARG A 376 -5.27 12.10 -14.26
CA ARG A 376 -4.87 10.70 -14.07
C ARG A 376 -6.04 9.72 -14.00
N THR A 377 -7.21 10.19 -13.52
CA THR A 377 -8.39 9.34 -13.35
C THR A 377 -9.18 9.19 -14.64
N PHE A 378 -9.05 10.14 -15.57
CA PHE A 378 -9.67 10.06 -16.90
C PHE A 378 -9.21 8.81 -17.64
N GLN A 379 -10.16 8.00 -18.13
CA GLN A 379 -9.81 6.83 -18.93
C GLN A 379 -9.26 7.28 -20.28
N THR A 380 -8.04 6.84 -20.62
CA THR A 380 -7.38 7.20 -21.88
C THR A 380 -8.27 6.98 -23.10
N ILE A 381 -8.96 5.84 -23.18
CA ILE A 381 -9.77 5.49 -24.35
C ILE A 381 -10.88 6.52 -24.63
N ASN A 382 -11.36 7.21 -23.60
CA ASN A 382 -12.41 8.24 -23.72
C ASN A 382 -11.90 9.55 -24.33
N ILE A 383 -10.61 9.65 -24.68
CA ILE A 383 -10.05 10.77 -25.46
C ILE A 383 -10.43 10.64 -26.94
N GLU A 384 -10.84 9.45 -27.41
CA GLU A 384 -11.20 9.19 -28.81
C GLU A 384 -12.17 10.21 -29.45
N PRO A 385 -13.29 10.61 -28.81
CA PRO A 385 -14.20 11.58 -29.42
C PRO A 385 -13.54 12.93 -29.69
N ASP A 386 -12.63 13.34 -28.80
CA ASP A 386 -11.87 14.57 -28.94
C ASP A 386 -10.80 14.47 -30.05
N ILE A 387 -10.19 13.29 -30.21
CA ILE A 387 -9.30 12.99 -31.35
C ILE A 387 -10.07 13.06 -32.66
N LYS A 388 -11.24 12.40 -32.76
CA LYS A 388 -12.09 12.45 -33.96
C LYS A 388 -12.48 13.89 -34.32
N ARG A 389 -12.85 14.69 -33.31
CA ARG A 389 -13.20 16.11 -33.46
C ARG A 389 -12.05 16.92 -34.05
N LEU A 390 -10.84 16.77 -33.52
CA LEU A 390 -9.64 17.45 -34.03
C LEU A 390 -9.27 17.01 -35.44
N LEU A 391 -9.41 15.71 -35.72
CA LEU A 391 -9.14 15.11 -37.02
C LEU A 391 -10.26 15.37 -38.06
N LYS A 392 -11.32 16.09 -37.69
CA LYS A 392 -12.53 16.34 -38.49
C LYS A 392 -13.12 15.05 -39.08
N VAL A 393 -13.02 13.95 -38.35
CA VAL A 393 -13.64 12.66 -38.70
C VAL A 393 -15.07 12.70 -38.17
N ALA A 394 -16.05 12.28 -38.98
CA ALA A 394 -17.44 12.17 -38.52
C ALA A 394 -17.51 11.33 -37.23
N ILE A 395 -18.24 11.84 -36.23
CA ILE A 395 -18.35 11.24 -34.89
C ILE A 395 -19.07 9.90 -34.94
#